data_AF-A0A9X9Q0S7-F1
#
_entry.id   AF-A0A9X9Q0S7-F1
#
_cell.length_a   1.000
_cell.length_b   1.000
_cell.length_c   1.000
_cell.angle_alpha   90.00
_cell.angle_beta   90.00
_cell.angle_gamma   90.00
#
_symmetry.space_group_name_H-M   'P 1'
#
loop_
_entity.id
_entity.type
_entity.pdbx_description
1 polymer ?
#
loop_
_entity_poly.entity_id
_entity_poly.type
_entity_poly.pdbx_seq_one_letter_code
_entity_poly.pdbx_strand_id
1 'polypeptide(L)'
;MFFWFVCYLVVVWLISASDESCPELPSVENGIIVIKEVEGQILGTCLCIKGYHLVGEKTLFCNASVEWNAPVPTCHLGHCPDPVLVNGEPSSLGPVNVSDKITFKCNEDYILKGSNWSQCLDDHTWMPPLPVCKSRDCGPPGSPAHGYFEGRDFNSGSTITYHCEDKYHLVGTRNQQCVDGEWSSALPICELIQEAPKPIPQTAFEKALFAFQENKELCKAIENFVQRLKENDLTMEELKYSLEKKKAELEAKMLSWHCN
;
A
#
# COMPACT_ATOMS: atom_id res chain seq x y z
N MET A 1 74.94 53.69 9.95
CA MET A 1 75.32 52.29 9.65
C MET A 1 74.53 51.22 10.45
N PHE A 2 73.42 51.55 11.10
CA PHE A 2 72.63 50.58 11.89
C PHE A 2 71.29 50.16 11.28
N PHE A 3 70.80 50.85 10.24
CA PHE A 3 69.51 50.55 9.61
C PHE A 3 69.55 49.36 8.63
N TRP A 4 70.72 49.01 8.09
CA TRP A 4 70.84 47.93 7.10
C TRP A 4 70.91 46.54 7.75
N PHE A 5 71.47 46.42 8.96
CA PHE A 5 71.54 45.16 9.72
C PHE A 5 70.18 44.73 10.30
N VAL A 6 69.33 45.68 10.69
CA VAL A 6 67.99 45.37 11.24
C VAL A 6 67.05 44.88 10.13
N CYS A 7 67.09 45.47 8.93
CA CYS A 7 66.38 44.93 7.77
C CYS A 7 66.88 43.53 7.37
N TYR A 8 68.18 43.26 7.48
CA TYR A 8 68.73 41.94 7.15
C TYR A 8 68.26 40.85 8.14
N LEU A 9 68.17 41.17 9.44
CA LEU A 9 67.65 40.23 10.45
C LEU A 9 66.13 39.98 10.32
N VAL A 10 65.34 40.99 9.95
CA VAL A 10 63.89 40.80 9.72
C VAL A 10 63.62 40.03 8.42
N VAL A 11 64.44 40.19 7.38
CA VAL A 11 64.30 39.42 6.13
C VAL A 11 64.73 37.97 6.30
N VAL A 12 65.74 37.66 7.13
CA VAL A 12 66.13 36.26 7.44
C VAL A 12 65.07 35.53 8.28
N TRP A 13 64.25 36.24 9.06
CA TRP A 13 63.12 35.63 9.78
C TRP A 13 61.84 35.47 8.96
N LEU A 14 61.80 35.98 7.71
CA LEU A 14 60.65 35.90 6.82
C LEU A 14 60.86 34.98 5.60
N ILE A 15 61.97 34.24 5.54
CA ILE A 15 62.19 33.26 4.47
C ILE A 15 62.33 31.87 5.12
N SER A 16 61.35 31.03 4.77
CA SER A 16 61.25 29.58 4.94
C SER A 16 61.14 29.02 6.36
N ALA A 17 59.91 28.99 6.86
CA ALA A 17 59.36 27.74 7.37
C ALA A 17 57.99 27.53 6.72
N SER A 18 57.97 27.18 5.43
CA SER A 18 56.96 26.23 5.00
C SER A 18 57.26 24.97 5.79
N ASP A 19 56.55 24.75 6.89
CA ASP A 19 56.60 23.45 7.58
C ASP A 19 56.20 22.43 6.51
N GLU A 20 57.18 21.72 5.95
CA GLU A 20 56.99 20.54 5.10
C GLU A 20 56.48 19.40 6.00
N SER A 21 55.30 19.63 6.58
CA SER A 21 54.64 18.71 7.48
C SER A 21 53.41 18.13 6.82
N CYS A 22 53.15 16.86 7.09
CA CYS A 22 52.06 16.12 6.51
C CYS A 22 50.72 16.73 6.98
N PRO A 23 49.72 16.82 6.09
CA PRO A 23 48.41 17.35 6.46
C PRO A 23 47.77 16.46 7.53
N GLU A 24 47.08 17.09 8.49
CA GLU A 24 46.37 16.38 9.55
C GLU A 24 45.30 15.46 8.94
N LEU A 25 45.31 14.18 9.35
CA LEU A 25 44.34 13.21 8.88
C LEU A 25 42.98 13.44 9.55
N PRO A 26 41.86 13.49 8.79
CA PRO A 26 40.53 13.55 9.38
C PRO A 26 40.22 12.31 10.24
N SER A 27 39.31 12.47 11.20
CA SER A 27 38.81 11.35 12.00
C SER A 27 38.08 10.32 11.12
N VAL A 28 38.32 9.03 11.38
CA VAL A 28 37.63 7.93 10.69
C VAL A 28 36.39 7.54 11.48
N GLU A 29 35.22 7.64 10.85
CA GLU A 29 33.98 7.15 11.46
C GLU A 29 34.07 5.64 11.66
N ASN A 30 33.72 5.16 12.86
CA ASN A 30 33.81 3.74 13.23
C ASN A 30 35.23 3.14 13.11
N GLY A 31 36.25 3.98 13.28
CA GLY A 31 37.65 3.56 13.30
C GLY A 31 38.54 4.51 14.10
N ILE A 32 39.82 4.13 14.20
CA ILE A 32 40.88 4.97 14.78
C ILE A 32 42.09 4.94 13.84
N ILE A 33 42.81 6.05 13.73
CA ILE A 33 44.09 6.11 13.04
C ILE A 33 45.19 6.16 14.09
N VAL A 34 46.16 5.25 13.98
CA VAL A 34 47.36 5.23 14.81
C VAL A 34 48.51 5.78 14.00
N ILE A 35 49.04 6.93 14.43
CA ILE A 35 50.16 7.60 13.77
C ILE A 35 51.48 7.15 14.43
N LYS A 36 52.47 6.81 13.61
CA LYS A 36 53.82 6.43 14.03
C LYS A 36 54.85 7.07 13.12
N GLU A 37 55.95 7.54 13.68
CA GLU A 37 57.09 8.02 12.90
C GLU A 37 58.17 6.94 12.87
N VAL A 38 58.60 6.54 11.67
CA VAL A 38 59.63 5.51 11.45
C VAL A 38 60.61 6.02 10.42
N GLU A 39 61.88 6.16 10.81
CA GLU A 39 62.97 6.59 9.89
C GLU A 39 62.70 7.91 9.15
N GLY A 40 62.01 8.87 9.80
CA GLY A 40 61.66 10.17 9.21
C GLY A 40 60.44 10.13 8.28
N GLN A 41 59.71 9.01 8.22
CA GLN A 41 58.41 8.90 7.56
C GLN A 41 57.29 8.84 8.59
N ILE A 42 56.20 9.56 8.35
CA ILE A 42 54.98 9.50 9.14
C ILE A 42 54.08 8.43 8.53
N LEU A 43 53.76 7.39 9.31
CA LEU A 43 52.84 6.32 8.95
C LEU A 43 51.54 6.44 9.74
N GLY A 44 50.41 6.53 9.05
CA GLY A 44 49.07 6.43 9.62
C GLY A 44 48.47 5.05 9.35
N THR A 45 48.28 4.22 10.37
CA THR A 45 47.59 2.93 10.24
C THR A 45 46.14 3.07 10.71
N CYS A 46 45.18 2.80 9.82
CA CYS A 46 43.77 2.81 10.18
C CYS A 46 43.34 1.43 10.76
N LEU A 47 42.60 1.48 11.85
CA LEU A 47 42.03 0.33 12.56
C LEU A 47 40.53 0.56 12.75
N CYS A 48 39.70 -0.25 12.11
CA CYS A 48 38.26 -0.18 12.32
C CYS A 48 37.87 -0.76 13.68
N ILE A 49 36.81 -0.20 14.29
CA ILE A 49 36.24 -0.78 15.51
C ILE A 49 35.60 -2.13 15.18
N LYS A 50 35.39 -2.96 16.21
CA LYS A 50 34.80 -4.29 16.05
C LYS A 50 33.45 -4.21 15.30
N GLY A 51 33.28 -5.04 14.27
CA GLY A 51 32.07 -5.08 13.42
C GLY A 51 32.21 -4.31 12.10
N TYR A 52 33.29 -3.55 11.95
CA TYR A 52 33.61 -2.80 10.73
C TYR A 52 34.85 -3.37 10.07
N HIS A 53 34.87 -3.35 8.74
CA HIS A 53 36.01 -3.71 7.91
C HIS A 53 36.52 -2.46 7.18
N LEU A 54 37.82 -2.48 6.90
CA LEU A 54 38.51 -1.37 6.27
C LEU A 54 38.35 -1.44 4.75
N VAL A 55 37.91 -0.35 4.14
CA VAL A 55 37.82 -0.16 2.69
C VAL A 55 38.82 0.92 2.28
N GLY A 56 39.83 0.54 1.50
CA GLY A 56 40.93 1.41 1.06
C GLY A 56 42.32 0.93 1.50
N GLU A 57 43.31 1.82 1.41
CA GLU A 57 44.69 1.52 1.81
C GLU A 57 44.82 1.53 3.34
N LYS A 58 45.27 0.41 3.93
CA LYS A 58 45.32 0.26 5.39
C LYS A 58 46.35 1.17 6.07
N THR A 59 47.45 1.44 5.37
CA THR A 59 48.57 2.20 5.90
C THR A 59 48.88 3.35 4.95
N LEU A 60 48.70 4.57 5.45
CA LEU A 60 49.09 5.79 4.77
C LEU A 60 50.52 6.14 5.18
N PHE A 61 51.33 6.63 4.25
CA PHE A 61 52.67 7.12 4.54
C PHE A 61 52.90 8.49 3.92
N CYS A 62 53.68 9.30 4.63
CA CYS A 62 54.07 10.64 4.22
C CYS A 62 55.54 10.88 4.59
N ASN A 63 56.36 11.25 3.60
CA ASN A 63 57.83 11.30 3.67
C ASN A 63 58.39 12.72 3.50
N ALA A 64 57.72 13.73 4.09
CA ALA A 64 57.88 15.17 3.82
C ALA A 64 57.24 15.68 2.51
N SER A 65 56.44 14.84 1.84
CA SER A 65 55.50 15.28 0.81
C SER A 65 54.31 16.01 1.47
N VAL A 66 53.77 17.05 0.84
CA VAL A 66 52.59 17.80 1.35
C VAL A 66 51.29 16.96 1.25
N GLU A 67 51.35 15.73 0.73
CA GLU A 67 50.19 14.88 0.49
C GLU A 67 50.47 13.44 0.92
N TRP A 68 49.42 12.77 1.41
CA TRP A 68 49.43 11.34 1.71
C TRP A 68 49.43 10.52 0.42
N ASN A 69 50.07 9.35 0.44
CA ASN A 69 50.12 8.43 -0.71
C ASN A 69 48.74 7.92 -1.19
N ALA A 70 47.72 8.01 -0.34
CA ALA A 70 46.36 7.56 -0.62
C ALA A 70 45.35 8.37 0.23
N PRO A 71 44.07 8.44 -0.20
CA PRO A 71 43.01 9.01 0.62
C PRO A 71 42.76 8.17 1.89
N VAL A 72 42.19 8.80 2.91
CA VAL A 72 41.87 8.13 4.18
C VAL A 72 40.85 7.00 3.96
N PRO A 73 41.14 5.77 4.41
CA PRO A 73 40.22 4.64 4.24
C PRO A 73 38.97 4.80 5.11
N THR A 74 37.88 4.20 4.68
CA THR A 74 36.60 4.22 5.38
C THR A 74 36.34 2.88 6.06
N CYS A 75 35.69 2.91 7.22
CA CYS A 75 35.26 1.72 7.93
C CYS A 75 33.79 1.45 7.61
N HIS A 76 33.50 0.37 6.89
CA HIS A 76 32.15 -0.06 6.55
C HIS A 76 31.76 -1.28 7.38
N LEU A 77 30.47 -1.51 7.64
CA LEU A 77 30.06 -2.78 8.23
C LEU A 77 30.50 -3.93 7.31
N GLY A 78 31.23 -4.91 7.83
CA GLY A 78 31.69 -6.10 7.05
C GLY A 78 30.65 -7.21 6.93
N HIS A 79 29.40 -6.87 7.24
CA HIS A 79 28.31 -7.80 7.44
C HIS A 79 27.01 -7.12 7.03
N CYS A 80 26.02 -7.91 6.66
CA CYS A 80 24.67 -7.39 6.45
C CYS A 80 24.06 -6.91 7.78
N PRO A 81 23.06 -6.01 7.73
CA PRO A 81 22.30 -5.60 8.91
C PRO A 81 21.77 -6.81 9.67
N ASP A 82 21.80 -6.75 11.01
CA ASP A 82 21.34 -7.88 11.83
C ASP A 82 19.88 -8.24 11.47
N PRO A 83 19.60 -9.53 11.23
CA PRO A 83 18.27 -9.97 10.83
C PRO A 83 17.29 -9.79 11.99
N VAL A 84 16.31 -8.90 11.83
CA VAL A 84 15.21 -8.74 12.78
C VAL A 84 13.99 -9.49 12.28
N LEU A 85 13.53 -10.48 13.05
CA LEU A 85 12.30 -11.23 12.77
C LEU A 85 11.40 -11.22 14.00
N VAL A 86 10.31 -10.43 13.94
CA VAL A 86 9.31 -10.39 15.02
C VAL A 86 8.46 -11.66 14.97
N ASN A 87 8.18 -12.27 16.12
CA ASN A 87 7.45 -13.55 16.23
C ASN A 87 8.11 -14.71 15.47
N GLY A 88 9.43 -14.70 15.41
CA GLY A 88 10.23 -15.77 14.84
C GLY A 88 11.68 -15.70 15.32
N GLU A 89 12.47 -16.64 14.83
CA GLU A 89 13.87 -16.81 15.18
C GLU A 89 14.70 -16.98 13.90
N PRO A 90 15.69 -16.10 13.65
CA PRO A 90 16.69 -16.34 12.61
C PRO A 90 17.71 -17.39 13.07
N SER A 91 18.33 -18.10 12.13
CA SER A 91 19.35 -19.11 12.44
C SER A 91 20.67 -18.53 12.96
N SER A 92 20.88 -17.22 12.80
CA SER A 92 22.01 -16.46 13.35
C SER A 92 21.52 -15.14 13.91
N LEU A 93 21.94 -14.83 15.14
CA LEU A 93 21.69 -13.54 15.84
C LEU A 93 22.92 -12.62 15.80
N GLY A 94 24.01 -13.07 15.18
CA GLY A 94 25.28 -12.33 15.09
C GLY A 94 25.51 -11.73 13.70
N PRO A 95 26.58 -10.94 13.55
CA PRO A 95 26.90 -10.30 12.29
C PRO A 95 27.13 -11.37 11.20
N VAL A 96 26.39 -11.25 10.09
CA VAL A 96 26.40 -12.23 8.99
C VAL A 96 27.28 -11.72 7.87
N ASN A 97 28.36 -12.44 7.53
CA ASN A 97 29.30 -12.00 6.50
C ASN A 97 28.63 -12.03 5.13
N VAL A 98 29.20 -11.26 4.21
CA VAL A 98 28.93 -11.38 2.79
C VAL A 98 29.11 -12.84 2.34
N SER A 99 28.23 -13.28 1.44
CA SER A 99 28.04 -14.66 0.96
C SER A 99 27.45 -15.66 1.96
N ASP A 100 27.35 -15.34 3.25
CA ASP A 100 26.70 -16.23 4.22
C ASP A 100 25.18 -16.27 4.00
N LYS A 101 24.60 -17.46 4.18
CA LYS A 101 23.17 -17.72 4.07
C LYS A 101 22.60 -18.09 5.43
N ILE A 102 21.51 -17.45 5.80
CA ILE A 102 20.76 -17.74 7.04
C ILE A 102 19.35 -18.19 6.70
N THR A 103 18.74 -18.91 7.63
CA THR A 103 17.36 -19.39 7.54
C THR A 103 16.49 -18.79 8.63
N PHE A 104 15.19 -18.81 8.40
CA PHE A 104 14.20 -18.18 9.27
C PHE A 104 13.12 -19.17 9.63
N LYS A 105 12.68 -19.11 10.89
CA LYS A 105 11.57 -19.89 11.40
C LYS A 105 10.63 -18.98 12.18
N CYS A 106 9.33 -19.07 11.94
CA CYS A 106 8.35 -18.37 12.76
C CYS A 106 8.01 -19.18 14.02
N ASN A 107 7.58 -18.47 15.06
CA ASN A 107 7.06 -19.07 16.29
C ASN A 107 5.78 -19.87 16.01
N GLU A 108 5.36 -20.67 16.98
CA GLU A 108 4.05 -21.33 16.94
C GLU A 108 2.94 -20.30 16.71
N ASP A 109 1.92 -20.68 15.94
CA ASP A 109 0.79 -19.82 15.54
C ASP A 109 1.12 -18.66 14.59
N TYR A 110 2.32 -18.61 14.03
CA TYR A 110 2.71 -17.68 12.97
C TYR A 110 3.02 -18.40 11.65
N ILE A 111 2.95 -17.66 10.55
CA ILE A 111 3.21 -18.11 9.18
C ILE A 111 4.29 -17.25 8.57
N LEU A 112 5.29 -17.92 8.00
CA LEU A 112 6.38 -17.29 7.27
C LEU A 112 5.87 -16.84 5.90
N LYS A 113 5.79 -15.53 5.69
CA LYS A 113 5.50 -14.92 4.38
C LYS A 113 6.82 -14.43 3.78
N GLY A 114 7.17 -14.95 2.60
CA GLY A 114 8.45 -14.71 1.93
C GLY A 114 9.31 -15.97 1.85
N SER A 115 10.60 -15.80 1.57
CA SER A 115 11.54 -16.93 1.54
C SER A 115 12.01 -17.29 2.95
N ASN A 116 12.10 -18.59 3.24
CA ASN A 116 12.60 -19.07 4.54
C ASN A 116 14.12 -18.96 4.71
N TRP A 117 14.79 -18.28 3.78
CA TRP A 117 16.23 -18.05 3.79
C TRP A 117 16.56 -16.73 3.12
N SER A 118 17.70 -16.16 3.49
CA SER A 118 18.28 -14.99 2.83
C SER A 118 19.81 -15.10 2.86
N GLN A 119 20.46 -14.57 1.83
CA GLN A 119 21.91 -14.50 1.72
C GLN A 119 22.35 -13.04 1.79
N CYS A 120 23.44 -12.81 2.51
CA CYS A 120 24.10 -11.52 2.53
C CYS A 120 24.91 -11.33 1.24
N LEU A 121 24.60 -10.31 0.45
CA LEU A 121 25.29 -10.02 -0.81
C LEU A 121 26.49 -9.09 -0.61
N ASP A 122 27.31 -8.95 -1.65
CA ASP A 122 28.51 -8.09 -1.65
C ASP A 122 28.17 -6.59 -1.44
N ASP A 123 26.95 -6.18 -1.76
CA ASP A 123 26.42 -4.84 -1.50
C ASP A 123 25.87 -4.68 -0.07
N HIS A 124 26.10 -5.67 0.80
CA HIS A 124 25.63 -5.71 2.19
C HIS A 124 24.10 -5.70 2.33
N THR A 125 23.39 -6.16 1.29
CA THR A 125 21.94 -6.35 1.32
C THR A 125 21.54 -7.81 1.47
N TRP A 126 20.32 -8.02 1.95
CA TRP A 126 19.71 -9.33 2.09
C TRP A 126 18.96 -9.72 0.81
N MET A 127 19.31 -10.85 0.21
CA MET A 127 18.61 -11.38 -0.95
C MET A 127 18.30 -12.89 -0.83
N PRO A 128 17.04 -13.30 -1.00
CA PRO A 128 15.83 -12.46 -1.10
C PRO A 128 15.59 -11.63 0.18
N PRO A 129 14.73 -10.59 0.15
CA PRO A 129 14.43 -9.79 1.34
C PRO A 129 13.99 -10.66 2.53
N LEU A 130 14.30 -10.20 3.74
CA LEU A 130 13.96 -10.90 4.97
C LEU A 130 12.44 -11.20 5.05
N PRO A 131 12.03 -12.41 5.49
CA PRO A 131 10.62 -12.76 5.58
C PRO A 131 9.92 -12.05 6.75
N VAL A 132 8.59 -12.13 6.75
CA VAL A 132 7.75 -11.62 7.84
C VAL A 132 6.93 -12.77 8.42
N CYS A 133 6.86 -12.86 9.75
CA CYS A 133 5.96 -13.78 10.44
C CYS A 133 4.61 -13.10 10.69
N LYS A 134 3.56 -13.56 10.01
CA LYS A 134 2.18 -13.10 10.23
C LYS A 134 1.43 -14.05 11.14
N SER A 135 0.54 -13.53 11.97
CA SER A 135 -0.34 -14.35 12.80
C SER A 135 -1.19 -15.28 11.92
N ARG A 136 -1.47 -16.49 12.42
CA ARG A 136 -2.48 -17.39 11.83
C ARG A 136 -3.90 -16.93 12.06
N ASP A 137 -4.10 -16.02 13.01
CA ASP A 137 -5.37 -15.36 13.27
C ASP A 137 -5.65 -14.31 12.18
N CYS A 138 -6.82 -14.39 11.56
CA CYS A 138 -7.25 -13.45 10.53
C CYS A 138 -7.74 -12.11 11.12
N GLY A 139 -7.99 -12.06 12.43
CA GLY A 139 -8.62 -10.95 13.11
C GLY A 139 -10.08 -10.74 12.69
N PRO A 140 -10.77 -9.76 13.30
CA PRO A 140 -12.17 -9.47 12.98
C PRO A 140 -12.33 -9.03 11.50
N PRO A 141 -13.17 -9.69 10.70
CA PRO A 141 -13.28 -9.45 9.25
C PRO A 141 -14.02 -8.15 8.87
N GLY A 142 -14.55 -7.41 9.84
CA GLY A 142 -15.42 -6.26 9.63
C GLY A 142 -16.87 -6.67 9.35
N SER A 143 -17.78 -5.70 9.33
CA SER A 143 -19.20 -5.92 9.01
C SER A 143 -19.61 -5.10 7.79
N PRO A 144 -20.40 -5.67 6.86
CA PRO A 144 -20.93 -4.91 5.74
C PRO A 144 -21.91 -3.84 6.23
N ALA A 145 -22.02 -2.73 5.49
CA ALA A 145 -23.07 -1.74 5.77
C ALA A 145 -24.45 -2.41 5.63
N HIS A 146 -25.37 -2.17 6.56
CA HIS A 146 -26.67 -2.86 6.63
C HIS A 146 -26.56 -4.38 6.77
N GLY A 147 -25.52 -4.86 7.44
CA GLY A 147 -25.38 -6.26 7.77
C GLY A 147 -24.45 -6.51 8.95
N TYR A 148 -24.34 -7.77 9.32
CA TYR A 148 -23.56 -8.24 10.45
C TYR A 148 -22.98 -9.62 10.14
N PHE A 149 -22.08 -10.12 10.99
CA PHE A 149 -21.57 -11.48 10.89
C PHE A 149 -21.77 -12.24 12.19
N GLU A 150 -21.87 -13.56 12.08
CA GLU A 150 -21.88 -14.51 13.19
C GLU A 150 -20.58 -15.32 13.20
N GLY A 151 -19.95 -15.34 14.37
CA GLY A 151 -18.68 -16.03 14.63
C GLY A 151 -17.87 -15.29 15.68
N ARG A 152 -17.24 -16.04 16.60
CA ARG A 152 -16.47 -15.47 17.73
C ARG A 152 -14.99 -15.83 17.70
N ASP A 153 -14.62 -16.78 16.86
CA ASP A 153 -13.25 -17.27 16.70
C ASP A 153 -12.75 -16.87 15.31
N PHE A 154 -11.53 -16.33 15.24
CA PHE A 154 -10.89 -15.81 14.03
C PHE A 154 -9.56 -16.53 13.72
N ASN A 155 -9.25 -17.60 14.47
CA ASN A 155 -8.09 -18.45 14.21
C ASN A 155 -8.16 -19.16 12.86
N SER A 156 -7.01 -19.57 12.32
CA SER A 156 -6.95 -20.38 11.08
C SER A 156 -7.81 -21.63 11.20
N GLY A 157 -8.68 -21.85 10.20
CA GLY A 157 -9.69 -22.89 10.16
C GLY A 157 -11.09 -22.44 10.57
N SER A 158 -11.23 -21.37 11.35
CA SER A 158 -12.52 -20.83 11.81
C SER A 158 -13.38 -20.34 10.65
N THR A 159 -14.71 -20.47 10.78
CA THR A 159 -15.68 -20.04 9.76
C THR A 159 -16.67 -19.05 10.36
N ILE A 160 -16.94 -17.97 9.63
CA ILE A 160 -17.95 -16.96 9.96
C ILE A 160 -19.04 -16.90 8.89
N THR A 161 -20.21 -16.39 9.24
CA THR A 161 -21.36 -16.25 8.34
C THR A 161 -21.87 -14.83 8.34
N TYR A 162 -22.06 -14.23 7.16
CA TYR A 162 -22.63 -12.89 7.02
C TYR A 162 -24.14 -12.91 6.82
N HIS A 163 -24.77 -11.87 7.33
CA HIS A 163 -26.20 -11.61 7.26
C HIS A 163 -26.43 -10.15 6.90
N CYS A 164 -27.55 -9.88 6.23
CA CYS A 164 -28.00 -8.53 5.94
C CYS A 164 -29.24 -8.21 6.77
N GLU A 165 -29.41 -6.94 7.10
CA GLU A 165 -30.61 -6.39 7.74
C GLU A 165 -31.84 -6.56 6.84
N ASP A 166 -33.03 -6.42 7.43
CA ASP A 166 -34.28 -6.47 6.70
C ASP A 166 -34.30 -5.45 5.54
N LYS A 167 -34.85 -5.87 4.39
CA LYS A 167 -34.87 -5.13 3.12
C LYS A 167 -33.54 -5.07 2.37
N TYR A 168 -32.50 -5.78 2.83
CA TYR A 168 -31.25 -5.93 2.11
C TYR A 168 -31.01 -7.40 1.74
N HIS A 169 -30.33 -7.62 0.62
CA HIS A 169 -29.87 -8.94 0.19
C HIS A 169 -28.35 -8.97 0.08
N LEU A 170 -27.78 -10.13 0.39
CA LEU A 170 -26.34 -10.33 0.40
C LEU A 170 -25.82 -10.59 -1.02
N VAL A 171 -24.88 -9.76 -1.45
CA VAL A 171 -24.12 -9.88 -2.69
C VAL A 171 -22.68 -10.29 -2.35
N GLY A 172 -22.25 -11.43 -2.85
CA GLY A 172 -20.93 -12.01 -2.57
C GLY A 172 -21.00 -13.30 -1.75
N THR A 173 -19.92 -13.64 -1.06
CA THR A 173 -19.81 -14.90 -0.31
C THR A 173 -20.42 -14.77 1.09
N ARG A 174 -21.38 -15.63 1.40
CA ARG A 174 -22.02 -15.66 2.72
C ARG A 174 -21.11 -16.19 3.83
N ASN A 175 -20.35 -17.25 3.56
CA ASN A 175 -19.51 -17.91 4.55
C ASN A 175 -18.03 -17.68 4.24
N GLN A 176 -17.28 -17.20 5.23
CA GLN A 176 -15.84 -16.98 5.10
C GLN A 176 -15.08 -17.86 6.06
N GLN A 177 -13.97 -18.42 5.60
CA GLN A 177 -13.07 -19.22 6.43
C GLN A 177 -11.76 -18.45 6.61
N CYS A 178 -11.20 -18.46 7.81
CA CYS A 178 -9.86 -17.96 8.05
C CYS A 178 -8.86 -19.01 7.55
N VAL A 179 -8.02 -18.63 6.59
CA VAL A 179 -6.99 -19.51 6.03
C VAL A 179 -5.66 -18.80 6.19
N ASP A 180 -4.85 -19.28 7.12
CA ASP A 180 -3.45 -18.84 7.24
C ASP A 180 -3.29 -17.33 7.43
N GLY A 181 -4.11 -16.75 8.31
CA GLY A 181 -4.13 -15.32 8.64
C GLY A 181 -4.83 -14.44 7.62
N GLU A 182 -5.47 -15.02 6.60
CA GLU A 182 -6.25 -14.29 5.59
C GLU A 182 -7.67 -14.88 5.43
N TRP A 183 -8.67 -14.02 5.37
CA TRP A 183 -10.06 -14.44 5.12
C TRP A 183 -10.21 -14.93 3.67
N SER A 184 -10.89 -16.06 3.49
CA SER A 184 -10.99 -16.78 2.21
C SER A 184 -11.72 -16.02 1.10
N SER A 185 -12.43 -14.94 1.40
CA SER A 185 -13.05 -14.07 0.41
C SER A 185 -13.17 -12.63 0.92
N ALA A 186 -13.47 -11.71 0.01
CA ALA A 186 -13.67 -10.30 0.34
C ALA A 186 -14.99 -10.07 1.10
N LEU A 187 -15.04 -8.99 1.89
CA LEU A 187 -16.25 -8.56 2.63
C LEU A 187 -17.45 -8.44 1.66
N PRO A 188 -18.57 -9.14 1.90
CA PRO A 188 -19.74 -9.05 1.04
C PRO A 188 -20.43 -7.68 1.15
N ILE A 189 -21.40 -7.41 0.28
CA ILE A 189 -22.16 -6.16 0.27
C ILE A 189 -23.64 -6.49 0.51
N CYS A 190 -24.30 -5.71 1.35
CA CYS A 190 -25.75 -5.77 1.53
C CYS A 190 -26.41 -4.69 0.68
N GLU A 191 -27.13 -5.09 -0.36
CA GLU A 191 -27.82 -4.18 -1.28
C GLU A 191 -29.32 -4.16 -1.00
N LEU A 192 -29.93 -2.98 -1.09
CA LEU A 192 -31.38 -2.84 -0.93
C LEU A 192 -32.12 -3.76 -1.92
N ILE A 193 -33.03 -4.56 -1.39
CA ILE A 193 -33.98 -5.34 -2.18
C ILE A 193 -34.86 -4.33 -2.89
N GLN A 194 -34.73 -4.22 -4.21
CA GLN A 194 -35.64 -3.40 -5.01
C GLN A 194 -37.04 -4.01 -4.89
N GLU A 195 -37.94 -3.35 -4.16
CA GLU A 195 -39.35 -3.70 -4.19
C GLU A 195 -39.83 -3.59 -5.64
N ALA A 196 -40.43 -4.66 -6.17
CA ALA A 196 -41.15 -4.55 -7.43
C ALA A 196 -42.13 -3.37 -7.32
N PRO A 197 -42.26 -2.51 -8.34
CA PRO A 197 -43.23 -1.43 -8.31
C PRO A 197 -44.57 -2.01 -7.89
N LYS A 198 -45.12 -1.57 -6.75
CA LYS A 198 -46.48 -1.95 -6.34
C LYS A 198 -47.36 -1.80 -7.57
N PRO A 199 -48.14 -2.82 -7.99
CA PRO A 199 -49.07 -2.67 -9.09
C PRO A 199 -49.89 -1.43 -8.80
N ILE A 200 -49.71 -0.40 -9.63
CA ILE A 200 -50.54 0.80 -9.57
C ILE A 200 -51.97 0.26 -9.65
N PRO A 201 -52.90 0.66 -8.77
CA PRO A 201 -54.29 0.23 -8.87
C PRO A 201 -54.80 0.61 -10.26
N GLN A 202 -54.84 -0.37 -11.17
CA GLN A 202 -55.23 -0.12 -12.55
C GLN A 202 -56.66 0.37 -12.52
N THR A 203 -56.85 1.61 -12.92
CA THR A 203 -58.17 2.23 -13.00
C THR A 203 -59.03 1.42 -13.99
N ALA A 204 -60.35 1.39 -13.79
CA ALA A 204 -61.27 0.69 -14.69
C ALA A 204 -61.08 1.11 -16.16
N PHE A 205 -60.67 2.37 -16.36
CA PHE A 205 -60.30 2.95 -17.64
C PHE A 205 -59.08 2.28 -18.30
N GLU A 206 -57.99 2.05 -17.55
CA GLU A 206 -56.78 1.39 -18.06
C GLU A 206 -57.04 -0.07 -18.44
N LYS A 207 -57.85 -0.78 -17.64
CA LYS A 207 -58.28 -2.15 -17.97
C LYS A 207 -59.15 -2.19 -19.23
N ALA A 208 -60.02 -1.20 -19.43
CA ALA A 208 -60.84 -1.09 -20.64
C ALA A 208 -59.99 -0.77 -21.88
N LEU A 209 -58.95 0.05 -21.72
CA LEU A 209 -58.03 0.42 -22.81
C LEU A 209 -57.17 -0.77 -23.27
N PHE A 210 -56.61 -1.55 -22.34
CA PHE A 210 -55.85 -2.77 -22.68
C PHE A 210 -56.72 -3.82 -23.38
N ALA A 211 -57.95 -4.03 -22.90
CA ALA A 211 -58.90 -4.96 -23.55
C ALA A 211 -59.37 -4.51 -24.94
N PHE A 212 -59.37 -3.19 -25.21
CA PHE A 212 -59.65 -2.63 -26.53
C PHE A 212 -58.50 -2.89 -27.50
N GLN A 213 -57.24 -2.76 -27.04
CA GLN A 213 -56.04 -2.94 -27.87
C GLN A 213 -55.79 -4.39 -28.33
N GLU A 214 -56.31 -5.40 -27.63
CA GLU A 214 -56.13 -6.82 -28.00
C GLU A 214 -57.16 -7.35 -29.02
N ASN A 215 -58.17 -6.58 -29.41
CA ASN A 215 -59.20 -7.05 -30.34
C ASN A 215 -58.84 -6.81 -31.82
N LYS A 216 -58.71 -7.90 -32.60
CA LYS A 216 -58.48 -7.87 -34.06
C LYS A 216 -59.67 -7.39 -34.90
N GLU A 217 -60.86 -7.28 -34.32
CA GLU A 217 -62.10 -6.85 -34.98
C GLU A 217 -62.54 -5.49 -34.41
N LEU A 218 -62.16 -4.41 -35.11
CA LEU A 218 -62.26 -3.02 -34.62
C LEU A 218 -63.69 -2.61 -34.23
N CYS A 219 -64.70 -3.00 -35.01
CA CYS A 219 -66.09 -2.60 -34.74
C CYS A 219 -66.66 -3.28 -33.48
N LYS A 220 -66.34 -4.56 -33.26
CA LYS A 220 -66.78 -5.32 -32.07
C LYS A 220 -66.05 -4.86 -30.82
N ALA A 221 -64.81 -4.41 -30.95
CA ALA A 221 -64.04 -3.78 -29.88
C ALA A 221 -64.64 -2.44 -29.44
N ILE A 222 -65.05 -1.61 -30.41
CA ILE A 222 -65.69 -0.31 -30.15
C ILE A 222 -67.04 -0.49 -29.44
N GLU A 223 -67.89 -1.42 -29.89
CA GLU A 223 -69.18 -1.69 -29.23
C GLU A 223 -69.00 -2.15 -27.79
N ASN A 224 -68.09 -3.09 -27.53
CA ASN A 224 -67.79 -3.58 -26.19
C ASN A 224 -67.20 -2.48 -25.28
N PHE A 225 -66.39 -1.58 -25.84
CA PHE A 225 -65.81 -0.46 -25.11
C PHE A 225 -66.88 0.58 -24.73
N VAL A 226 -67.73 0.97 -25.68
CA VAL A 226 -68.85 1.90 -25.44
C VAL A 226 -69.85 1.32 -24.44
N GLN A 227 -70.12 0.01 -24.48
CA GLN A 227 -71.00 -0.65 -23.53
C GLN A 227 -70.45 -0.61 -22.10
N ARG A 228 -69.14 -0.86 -21.92
CA ARG A 228 -68.49 -0.77 -20.59
C ARG A 228 -68.45 0.66 -20.05
N LEU A 229 -68.31 1.67 -20.91
CA LEU A 229 -68.37 3.07 -20.49
C LEU A 229 -69.77 3.44 -19.98
N LYS A 230 -70.83 2.98 -20.67
CA LYS A 230 -72.22 3.16 -20.23
C LYS A 230 -72.52 2.46 -18.91
N GLU A 231 -71.98 1.27 -18.68
CA GLU A 231 -72.13 0.53 -17.41
C GLU A 231 -71.43 1.21 -16.22
N ASN A 232 -70.51 2.16 -16.47
CA ASN A 232 -69.77 2.90 -15.46
C ASN A 232 -70.17 4.40 -15.40
N ASP A 233 -71.34 4.76 -15.94
CA ASP A 233 -71.88 6.14 -15.98
C ASP A 233 -70.92 7.18 -16.58
N LEU A 234 -70.02 6.78 -17.50
CA LEU A 234 -69.07 7.67 -18.16
C LEU A 234 -69.62 8.11 -19.51
N THR A 235 -69.78 9.42 -19.70
CA THR A 235 -70.26 10.00 -20.97
C THR A 235 -69.14 10.10 -22.01
N MET A 236 -69.51 10.08 -23.30
CA MET A 236 -68.55 10.28 -24.39
C MET A 236 -67.85 11.65 -24.34
N GLU A 237 -68.50 12.64 -23.72
CA GLU A 237 -67.97 13.98 -23.50
C GLU A 237 -66.89 14.00 -22.40
N GLU A 238 -67.11 13.28 -21.29
CA GLU A 238 -66.09 13.11 -20.23
C GLU A 238 -64.89 12.28 -20.71
N LEU A 239 -65.14 11.31 -21.58
CA LEU A 239 -64.09 10.52 -22.21
C LEU A 239 -63.24 11.39 -23.15
N LYS A 240 -63.89 12.21 -23.98
CA LYS A 240 -63.22 13.17 -24.87
C LYS A 240 -62.39 14.16 -24.06
N TYR A 241 -62.95 14.71 -22.99
CA TYR A 241 -62.24 15.61 -22.08
C TYR A 241 -61.01 14.94 -21.44
N SER A 242 -61.15 13.68 -20.97
CA SER A 242 -60.05 12.93 -20.37
C SER A 242 -58.93 12.63 -21.38
N LEU A 243 -59.29 12.32 -22.63
CA LEU A 243 -58.33 12.09 -23.71
C LEU A 243 -57.64 13.38 -24.16
N GLU A 244 -58.36 14.51 -24.26
CA GLU A 244 -57.78 15.81 -24.58
C GLU A 244 -56.82 16.28 -23.48
N LYS A 245 -57.17 16.08 -22.21
CA LYS A 245 -56.26 16.34 -21.08
C LYS A 245 -55.01 15.48 -21.13
N LYS A 246 -55.15 14.17 -21.39
CA LYS A 246 -54.01 13.25 -21.53
C LYS A 246 -53.13 13.60 -22.73
N LYS A 247 -53.72 14.04 -23.84
CA LYS A 247 -53.00 14.54 -25.01
C LYS A 247 -52.15 15.77 -24.65
N ALA A 248 -52.73 16.75 -23.96
CA ALA A 248 -52.01 17.94 -23.51
C ALA A 248 -50.87 17.60 -22.53
N GLU A 249 -51.07 16.65 -21.61
CA GLU A 249 -50.03 16.15 -20.70
C GLU A 249 -48.86 15.49 -21.45
N LEU A 250 -49.14 14.73 -22.52
CA LEU A 250 -48.11 14.08 -23.34
C LEU A 250 -47.38 15.07 -24.24
N GLU A 251 -48.08 16.04 -24.83
CA GLU A 251 -47.47 17.12 -25.62
C GLU A 251 -46.55 17.99 -24.77
N ALA A 252 -46.93 18.31 -23.53
CA ALA A 252 -46.08 19.03 -22.57
C ALA A 252 -44.82 18.22 -22.20
N LYS A 253 -44.94 16.89 -22.06
CA LYS A 253 -43.79 15.99 -21.83
C LYS A 253 -42.89 15.84 -23.05
N MET A 254 -43.42 15.93 -24.27
CA MET A 254 -42.59 15.94 -25.49
C MET A 254 -41.82 17.26 -25.66
N LEU A 255 -42.42 18.39 -25.28
CA LEU A 255 -41.77 19.69 -25.29
C LEU A 255 -40.63 19.81 -24.25
N SER A 256 -40.70 19.06 -23.15
CA SER A 256 -39.61 19.02 -22.15
C SER A 256 -38.40 18.18 -22.57
N TRP A 257 -38.46 17.45 -23.70
CA TRP A 257 -37.36 16.63 -24.22
C TRP A 257 -36.56 17.31 -25.35
N HIS A 258 -36.93 18.55 -25.75
CA HIS A 258 -36.21 19.34 -26.78
C HIS A 258 -35.44 20.54 -26.21
N CYS A 259 -35.06 20.50 -24.93
CA CYS A 259 -34.03 21.38 -24.37
C CYS A 259 -33.00 20.53 -23.60
N ASN A 260 -32.06 19.96 -24.35
CA ASN A 260 -30.68 19.71 -23.96
C ASN A 260 -29.85 19.58 -25.24
#